data_AF-A0A562NQT3-F1
#
_entry.id   AF-A0A562NQT3-F1
#
_cell.length_a   1.000
_cell.length_b   1.000
_cell.length_c   1.000
_cell.angle_alpha   90.00
_cell.angle_beta   90.00
_cell.angle_gamma   90.00
#
_symmetry.space_group_name_H-M   'P 1'
#
loop_
_entity.id
_entity.type
_entity.pdbx_description
1 polymer ?
#
loop_
_entity_poly.entity_id
_entity_poly.type
_entity_poly.pdbx_seq_one_letter_code
_entity_poly.pdbx_strand_id
1 'polypeptide(L)'
;MGSDKLFGFWIDIRDEDKARYAVRMAGLPLLVLGANAAVLGLDLAVKAPEMPMAVPVFAVIAVVLVFVAFRMRAGRAAWVPLALLAILSFLAVELFSSLHLLRMLEPSQSFDMILLAKWVVPLFCLALAFSGFRGWLWLRRNGLPQG
;
A
#
# COMPACT_ATOMS: atom_id res chain seq x y z
N MET A 1 3.74 19.37 -30.45
CA MET A 1 2.60 18.71 -29.80
C MET A 1 3.12 17.46 -29.11
N GLY A 2 3.19 17.51 -27.77
CA GLY A 2 3.99 16.60 -26.95
C GLY A 2 3.44 15.18 -26.87
N SER A 3 4.35 14.22 -27.08
CA SER A 3 4.17 12.79 -26.90
C SER A 3 4.18 12.43 -25.41
N ASP A 4 3.13 12.79 -24.67
CA ASP A 4 3.03 12.52 -23.21
C ASP A 4 2.07 11.35 -22.89
N LYS A 5 1.89 10.42 -23.82
CA LYS A 5 0.92 9.33 -23.66
C LYS A 5 1.56 8.01 -24.06
N LEU A 6 2.12 7.29 -23.10
CA LEU A 6 2.19 5.81 -23.16
C LEU A 6 2.50 5.16 -21.79
N PHE A 7 2.94 5.89 -20.77
CA PHE A 7 3.08 5.37 -19.41
C PHE A 7 2.49 6.30 -18.34
N GLY A 8 1.16 6.37 -18.28
CA GLY A 8 0.39 7.12 -17.25
C GLY A 8 0.60 6.64 -15.80
N PHE A 9 1.47 5.65 -15.58
CA PHE A 9 1.89 5.19 -14.26
C PHE A 9 2.94 6.10 -13.63
N TRP A 10 3.73 6.79 -14.46
CA TRP A 10 4.73 7.75 -14.02
C TRP A 10 4.14 9.14 -14.17
N ILE A 11 3.34 9.57 -13.19
CA ILE A 11 2.89 10.96 -13.09
C ILE A 11 4.15 11.82 -13.07
N ASP A 12 4.35 12.62 -14.11
CA ASP A 12 5.47 13.53 -14.19
C ASP A 12 5.23 14.73 -13.25
N ILE A 13 5.90 14.72 -12.11
CA ILE A 13 5.69 15.69 -11.03
C ILE A 13 6.45 16.97 -11.35
N ARG A 14 5.83 17.83 -12.16
CA ARG A 14 6.38 19.13 -12.57
C ARG A 14 5.68 20.33 -11.94
N ASP A 15 4.49 20.10 -11.38
CA ASP A 15 3.62 21.14 -10.85
C ASP A 15 2.97 20.68 -9.54
N GLU A 16 2.42 21.66 -8.80
CA GLU A 16 1.81 21.42 -7.50
C GLU A 16 0.59 20.50 -7.59
N ASP A 17 -0.24 20.67 -8.61
CA ASP A 17 -1.46 19.88 -8.79
C ASP A 17 -1.15 18.40 -8.99
N LYS A 18 -0.16 18.07 -9.82
CA LYS A 18 0.30 16.68 -10.02
C LYS A 18 0.97 16.12 -8.77
N ALA A 19 1.73 16.93 -8.03
CA ALA A 19 2.34 16.50 -6.78
C ALA A 19 1.26 16.14 -5.73
N ARG A 20 0.24 17.00 -5.57
CA ARG A 20 -0.90 16.75 -4.68
C ARG A 20 -1.74 15.58 -5.15
N TYR A 21 -1.95 15.44 -6.46
CA TYR A 21 -2.66 14.29 -7.02
C TYR A 21 -1.94 12.97 -6.74
N ALA A 22 -0.63 12.91 -6.96
CA ALA A 22 0.18 11.73 -6.65
C ALA A 22 0.09 11.35 -5.15
N VAL A 23 0.16 12.34 -4.25
CA VAL A 23 -0.04 12.15 -2.81
C VAL A 23 -1.41 11.55 -2.49
N ARG A 24 -2.49 12.07 -3.10
CA ARG A 24 -3.85 11.54 -2.90
C ARG A 24 -3.98 10.10 -3.39
N MET A 25 -3.35 9.78 -4.53
CA MET A 25 -3.38 8.44 -5.11
C MET A 25 -2.62 7.41 -4.26
N ALA A 26 -1.57 7.82 -3.54
CA ALA A 26 -0.89 6.95 -2.57
C ALA A 26 -1.76 6.56 -1.35
N GLY A 27 -2.93 7.18 -1.16
CA GLY A 27 -3.91 6.74 -0.18
C GLY A 27 -4.67 5.48 -0.59
N LEU A 28 -4.75 5.14 -1.88
CA LEU A 28 -5.49 3.97 -2.36
C LEU A 28 -4.87 2.64 -1.86
N PRO A 29 -3.56 2.41 -1.95
CA PRO A 29 -2.93 1.22 -1.36
C PRO A 29 -3.28 1.01 0.11
N LEU A 30 -3.30 2.08 0.91
CA LEU A 30 -3.65 1.99 2.33
C LEU A 30 -5.10 1.52 2.55
N LEU A 31 -6.05 1.91 1.69
CA LEU A 31 -7.41 1.37 1.76
C LEU A 31 -7.42 -0.13 1.47
N VAL A 32 -6.66 -0.58 0.48
CA VAL A 32 -6.54 -2.01 0.14
C VAL A 32 -5.92 -2.79 1.30
N LEU A 33 -4.83 -2.28 1.89
CA LEU A 33 -4.21 -2.89 3.05
C LEU A 33 -5.14 -2.90 4.28
N GLY A 34 -5.88 -1.82 4.51
CA GLY A 34 -6.86 -1.73 5.61
C GLY A 34 -8.01 -2.73 5.45
N ALA A 35 -8.55 -2.87 4.23
CA ALA A 35 -9.55 -3.88 3.91
C ALA A 35 -8.99 -5.30 4.08
N ASN A 36 -7.76 -5.53 3.61
CA ASN A 36 -7.08 -6.82 3.78
C ASN A 36 -6.91 -7.16 5.27
N ALA A 37 -6.48 -6.20 6.10
CA ALA A 37 -6.34 -6.40 7.54
C ALA A 37 -7.69 -6.74 8.20
N ALA A 38 -8.79 -6.11 7.79
CA ALA A 38 -10.12 -6.44 8.29
C ALA A 38 -10.54 -7.86 7.91
N VAL A 39 -10.32 -8.27 6.66
CA VAL A 39 -10.62 -9.64 6.20
C VAL A 39 -9.77 -10.67 6.92
N LEU A 40 -8.47 -10.43 7.10
CA LEU A 40 -7.58 -11.30 7.87
C LEU A 40 -8.00 -11.43 9.33
N GLY A 41 -8.42 -10.31 9.96
CA GLY A 41 -8.96 -10.33 11.31
C GLY A 41 -10.20 -11.21 11.43
N LEU A 42 -11.12 -11.15 10.45
CA LEU A 42 -12.31 -12.01 10.41
C LEU A 42 -11.96 -13.47 10.14
N ASP A 43 -11.02 -13.75 9.23
CA ASP A 43 -10.58 -15.10 8.92
C ASP A 43 -9.94 -15.78 10.15
N LEU A 44 -9.12 -15.04 10.90
CA LEU A 44 -8.53 -15.50 12.16
C LEU A 44 -9.58 -15.72 13.25
N ALA A 45 -10.63 -14.89 13.32
CA ALA A 45 -11.71 -15.09 14.27
C ALA A 45 -12.40 -16.45 14.07
N VAL A 46 -12.46 -16.94 12.83
CA VAL A 46 -13.08 -18.23 12.48
C VAL A 46 -12.09 -19.38 12.63
N LYS A 47 -10.85 -19.21 12.18
CA LYS A 47 -9.86 -20.31 12.10
C LYS A 47 -9.01 -20.51 13.34
N ALA A 48 -8.82 -19.47 14.15
CA ALA A 48 -7.96 -19.48 15.34
C ALA A 48 -8.66 -18.78 16.53
N PRO A 49 -9.82 -19.29 16.99
CA PRO A 49 -10.59 -18.68 18.07
C PRO A 49 -9.82 -18.59 19.41
N GLU A 50 -8.78 -19.41 19.58
CA GLU A 50 -7.87 -19.40 20.72
C GLU A 50 -6.96 -18.16 20.80
N MET A 51 -6.95 -17.30 19.76
CA MET A 51 -6.19 -16.05 19.72
C MET A 51 -7.11 -14.82 19.93
N PRO A 52 -7.64 -14.57 21.14
CA PRO A 52 -8.65 -13.54 21.37
C PRO A 52 -8.17 -12.12 21.05
N MET A 53 -6.86 -11.89 21.08
CA MET A 53 -6.26 -10.59 20.78
C MET A 53 -6.01 -10.35 19.28
N ALA A 54 -6.11 -11.36 18.42
CA ALA A 54 -5.83 -11.19 17.00
C ALA A 54 -6.85 -10.23 16.35
N VAL A 55 -8.15 -10.51 16.52
CA VAL A 55 -9.24 -9.71 15.95
C VAL A 55 -9.15 -8.23 16.32
N PRO A 56 -9.05 -7.83 17.61
CA PRO A 56 -8.96 -6.41 17.96
C PRO A 56 -7.70 -5.75 17.41
N VAL A 57 -6.56 -6.45 17.35
CA VAL A 57 -5.32 -5.90 16.75
C VAL A 57 -5.52 -5.62 15.26
N PHE A 58 -6.05 -6.58 14.50
CA PHE A 58 -6.33 -6.39 13.08
C PHE A 58 -7.40 -5.31 12.81
N ALA A 59 -8.41 -5.21 13.67
CA ALA A 59 -9.41 -4.14 13.59
C ALA A 59 -8.78 -2.75 13.80
N VAL A 60 -7.90 -2.61 14.81
CA VAL A 60 -7.17 -1.35 15.04
C VAL A 60 -6.28 -0.99 13.84
N ILE A 61 -5.54 -1.96 13.31
CA ILE A 61 -4.70 -1.77 12.12
C ILE A 61 -5.57 -1.30 10.94
N ALA A 62 -6.69 -1.98 10.67
CA ALA A 62 -7.60 -1.63 9.59
C ALA A 62 -8.11 -0.19 9.72
N VAL A 63 -8.60 0.18 10.91
CA VAL A 63 -9.10 1.55 11.19
C VAL A 63 -8.01 2.60 11.00
N VAL A 64 -6.80 2.35 11.51
CA VAL A 64 -5.67 3.28 11.36
C VAL A 64 -5.30 3.47 9.89
N LEU A 65 -5.17 2.38 9.13
CA LEU A 65 -4.81 2.45 7.71
C LEU A 65 -5.88 3.18 6.88
N VAL A 66 -7.16 2.89 7.13
CA VAL A 66 -8.29 3.56 6.47
C VAL A 66 -8.32 5.05 6.84
N PHE A 67 -8.12 5.38 8.11
CA PHE A 67 -8.02 6.77 8.56
C PHE A 67 -6.90 7.51 7.81
N VAL A 68 -5.67 6.97 7.83
CA VAL A 68 -4.52 7.57 7.15
C VAL A 68 -4.79 7.74 5.64
N ALA A 69 -5.42 6.75 5.00
CA ALA A 69 -5.80 6.83 3.60
C ALA A 69 -6.73 8.01 3.30
N PHE A 70 -7.79 8.20 4.10
CA PHE A 70 -8.71 9.33 3.94
C PHE A 70 -8.02 10.67 4.20
N ARG A 71 -7.09 10.72 5.16
CA ARG A 71 -6.28 11.92 5.42
C ARG A 71 -5.43 12.30 4.21
N MET A 72 -4.76 11.34 3.60
CA MET A 72 -3.99 11.58 2.38
C MET A 72 -4.88 12.01 1.21
N ARG A 73 -6.05 11.38 1.04
CA ARG A 73 -7.01 11.76 -0.01
C ARG A 73 -7.60 13.16 0.20
N ALA A 74 -7.71 13.62 1.45
CA ALA A 74 -8.08 15.00 1.78
C ALA A 74 -6.97 16.03 1.47
N GLY A 75 -5.81 15.60 0.94
CA GLY A 75 -4.70 16.47 0.57
C GLY A 75 -3.59 16.56 1.63
N ARG A 76 -3.70 15.80 2.72
CA ARG A 76 -2.74 15.86 3.83
C ARG A 76 -1.49 15.05 3.54
N ALA A 77 -0.54 15.69 2.88
CA ALA A 77 0.70 15.07 2.41
C ALA A 77 1.64 14.63 3.54
N ALA A 78 1.50 15.18 4.76
CA ALA A 78 2.33 14.81 5.91
C ALA A 78 2.26 13.31 6.28
N TRP A 79 1.20 12.62 5.87
CA TRP A 79 0.98 11.19 6.16
C TRP A 79 1.67 10.25 5.17
N VAL A 80 2.22 10.77 4.06
CA VAL A 80 2.82 9.97 3.00
C VAL A 80 4.01 9.11 3.48
N PRO A 81 4.94 9.60 4.33
CA PRO A 81 6.01 8.74 4.84
C PRO A 81 5.49 7.56 5.67
N LEU A 82 4.46 7.79 6.48
CA LEU A 82 3.83 6.72 7.27
C LEU A 82 3.16 5.68 6.35
N ALA A 83 2.50 6.14 5.28
CA ALA A 83 1.90 5.28 4.28
C ALA A 83 2.94 4.40 3.57
N LEU A 84 4.06 5.00 3.17
CA LEU A 84 5.15 4.29 2.54
C LEU A 84 5.73 3.23 3.48
N LEU A 85 5.96 3.57 4.76
CA LEU A 85 6.42 2.62 5.76
C LEU A 85 5.45 1.44 5.92
N ALA A 86 4.15 1.71 6.05
CA ALA A 86 3.15 0.66 6.18
C ALA A 86 3.15 -0.30 4.97
N ILE A 87 3.27 0.24 3.75
CA ILE A 87 3.30 -0.54 2.52
C ILE A 87 4.60 -1.36 2.42
N LEU A 88 5.75 -0.78 2.79
CA LEU A 88 7.03 -1.50 2.83
C LEU A 88 7.01 -2.62 3.87
N SER A 89 6.47 -2.36 5.06
CA SER A 89 6.31 -3.39 6.10
C SER A 89 5.40 -4.52 5.63
N PHE A 90 4.28 -4.21 4.99
CA PHE A 90 3.40 -5.21 4.39
C PHE A 90 4.12 -6.02 3.31
N LEU A 91 4.85 -5.37 2.41
CA LEU A 91 5.62 -6.02 1.36
C LEU A 91 6.70 -6.96 1.93
N ALA A 92 7.35 -6.56 3.03
CA ALA A 92 8.34 -7.37 3.71
C ALA A 92 7.72 -8.63 4.33
N VAL A 93 6.55 -8.51 4.97
CA VAL A 93 5.80 -9.64 5.52
C VAL A 93 5.35 -10.59 4.40
N GLU A 94 4.86 -10.04 3.28
CA GLU A 94 4.45 -10.82 2.11
C GLU A 94 5.64 -11.54 1.46
N LEU A 95 6.80 -10.88 1.36
CA LEU A 95 8.03 -11.47 0.87
C LEU A 95 8.46 -12.63 1.76
N PHE A 96 8.53 -12.40 3.07
CA PHE A 96 8.92 -13.43 4.04
C PHE A 96 7.97 -14.63 3.99
N SER A 97 6.66 -14.39 3.96
CA SER A 97 5.64 -15.45 3.89
C SER A 97 5.73 -16.24 2.60
N SER A 98 5.99 -15.57 1.47
CA SER A 98 6.17 -16.20 0.16
C SER A 98 7.43 -17.07 0.12
N LEU A 99 8.55 -16.58 0.68
CA LEU A 99 9.79 -17.35 0.80
C LEU A 99 9.63 -18.55 1.74
N HIS A 100 8.84 -18.41 2.80
CA HIS A 100 8.53 -19.51 3.70
C HIS A 100 7.71 -20.60 3.00
N LEU A 101 6.66 -20.22 2.24
CA LEU A 101 5.86 -21.14 1.45
C LEU A 101 6.69 -21.90 0.39
N LEU A 102 7.58 -21.19 -0.32
CA LEU A 102 8.51 -21.78 -1.29
C LEU A 102 9.44 -22.85 -0.69
N ARG A 103 9.73 -22.76 0.62
CA ARG A 103 10.56 -23.75 1.33
C ARG A 103 9.77 -24.95 1.85
N MET A 104 8.47 -24.80 2.06
CA MET A 104 7.62 -25.80 2.71
C MET A 104 6.83 -26.66 1.70
N LEU A 105 6.62 -26.17 0.49
CA LEU A 105 5.80 -26.82 -0.54
C LEU A 105 6.66 -27.31 -1.70
N GLU A 106 6.31 -28.47 -2.25
CA GLU A 106 6.94 -28.96 -3.48
C GLU A 106 6.61 -28.02 -4.66
N PRO A 107 7.61 -27.68 -5.50
CA PRO A 107 7.37 -26.81 -6.64
C PRO A 107 6.38 -27.43 -7.62
N SER A 108 5.33 -26.70 -7.99
CA SER A 108 4.42 -27.07 -9.06
C SER A 108 4.10 -25.85 -9.92
N GLN A 109 3.83 -26.06 -11.22
CA GLN A 109 3.51 -24.95 -12.13
C GLN A 109 2.29 -24.14 -11.68
N SER A 110 1.29 -24.80 -11.09
CA SER A 110 0.11 -24.13 -10.55
C SER A 110 0.46 -23.25 -9.34
N PHE A 111 1.36 -23.71 -8.47
CA PHE A 111 1.83 -22.94 -7.32
C PHE A 111 2.60 -21.68 -7.76
N ASP A 112 3.46 -21.78 -8.77
CA ASP A 112 4.22 -20.65 -9.30
C ASP A 112 3.31 -19.56 -9.88
N MET A 113 2.25 -19.96 -10.61
CA MET A 113 1.27 -19.03 -11.17
C MET A 113 0.45 -18.33 -10.08
N ILE A 114 0.07 -19.05 -9.01
CA ILE A 114 -0.63 -18.45 -7.86
C ILE A 114 0.29 -17.46 -7.15
N LEU A 115 1.57 -17.81 -6.97
CA LEU A 115 2.54 -16.93 -6.35
C LEU A 115 2.73 -15.65 -7.17
N LEU A 116 2.89 -15.76 -8.49
CA LEU A 116 2.97 -14.62 -9.41
C LEU A 116 1.72 -13.73 -9.33
N ALA A 117 0.52 -14.32 -9.36
CA ALA A 117 -0.73 -13.58 -9.25
C ALA A 117 -0.84 -12.82 -7.91
N LYS A 118 -0.36 -13.42 -6.82
CA LYS A 118 -0.33 -12.80 -5.49
C LYS A 118 0.50 -11.51 -5.45
N TRP A 119 1.56 -11.41 -6.26
CA TRP A 119 2.46 -10.24 -6.28
C TRP A 119 1.96 -9.05 -7.10
N VAL A 120 0.95 -9.24 -7.96
CA VAL A 120 0.43 -8.16 -8.83
C VAL A 120 -0.07 -6.96 -8.01
N VAL A 121 -0.90 -7.22 -7.00
CA VAL A 121 -1.50 -6.17 -6.17
C VAL A 121 -0.45 -5.45 -5.30
N PRO A 122 0.45 -6.14 -4.56
CA PRO A 122 1.52 -5.50 -3.80
C PRO A 122 2.44 -4.62 -4.65
N LEU A 123 2.80 -5.07 -5.87
CA LEU A 123 3.65 -4.28 -6.76
C LEU A 123 2.95 -3.01 -7.25
N PHE A 124 1.66 -3.10 -7.57
CA PHE A 124 0.86 -1.92 -7.91
C PHE A 124 0.75 -0.95 -6.72
N CYS A 125 0.54 -1.47 -5.52
CA CYS A 125 0.51 -0.70 -4.28
C CYS A 125 1.83 0.03 -4.02
N LEU A 126 2.96 -0.66 -4.19
CA LEU A 126 4.29 -0.10 -4.02
C LEU A 126 4.55 1.07 -4.96
N ALA A 127 4.16 0.93 -6.22
CA ALA A 127 4.38 1.98 -7.20
C ALA A 127 3.53 3.23 -6.93
N LEU A 128 2.26 3.07 -6.54
CA LEU A 128 1.43 4.19 -6.10
C LEU A 128 2.01 4.89 -4.87
N ALA A 129 2.51 4.11 -3.89
CA ALA A 129 3.17 4.63 -2.71
C ALA A 129 4.41 5.47 -3.07
N PHE A 130 5.24 4.94 -3.98
CA PHE A 130 6.45 5.62 -4.44
C PHE A 130 6.13 6.90 -5.22
N SER A 131 5.10 6.89 -6.07
CA SER A 131 4.60 8.07 -6.76
C SER A 131 4.16 9.16 -5.77
N GLY A 132 3.36 8.80 -4.75
CA GLY A 132 2.96 9.76 -3.71
C GLY A 132 4.14 10.27 -2.89
N PHE A 133 5.12 9.41 -2.58
CA PHE A 133 6.34 9.83 -1.88
C PHE A 133 7.16 10.83 -2.70
N ARG A 134 7.29 10.63 -4.01
CA ARG A 134 7.91 11.62 -4.90
C ARG A 134 7.14 12.94 -4.90
N GLY A 135 5.80 12.89 -4.90
CA GLY A 135 4.95 14.07 -4.77
C GLY A 135 5.18 14.82 -3.47
N TRP A 136 5.24 14.10 -2.35
CA TRP A 136 5.56 14.66 -1.04
C TRP A 136 6.96 15.30 -1.00
N LEU A 137 7.98 14.62 -1.54
CA LEU A 137 9.34 15.18 -1.62
C LEU A 137 9.37 16.47 -2.44
N TRP A 138 8.64 16.52 -3.56
CA TRP A 138 8.54 17.72 -4.39
C TRP A 138 7.86 18.87 -3.63
N LEU A 139 6.72 18.62 -2.98
CA LEU A 139 6.03 19.62 -2.16
C LEU A 139 6.93 20.16 -1.05
N ARG A 140 7.65 19.26 -0.37
CA ARG A 140 8.59 19.62 0.70
C ARG A 140 9.75 20.47 0.20
N ARG A 141 10.33 20.12 -0.95
CA ARG A 141 11.46 20.86 -1.55
C ARG A 141 11.06 22.28 -2.00
N ASN A 142 9.81 22.47 -2.41
CA ASN A 142 9.28 23.77 -2.84
C ASN A 142 8.62 24.56 -1.68
N GLY A 143 8.74 24.10 -0.43
CA GLY A 143 8.20 24.82 0.73
C GLY A 143 6.67 24.88 0.80
N LEU A 144 5.97 23.99 0.10
CA LEU A 144 4.50 24.02 0.01
C LEU A 144 3.84 23.35 1.22
N PRO A 145 2.61 23.77 1.59
CA PRO A 145 1.89 23.20 2.73
C PRO A 145 1.60 21.70 2.58
N GLN A 146 1.86 20.93 3.64
CA GLN A 146 1.66 19.47 3.72
C GLN A 146 0.45 19.03 4.55
N GLY A 147 -0.30 20.01 5.09
CA GLY A 147 -1.29 19.83 6.17
C GLY A 147 -2.49 18.96 5.85
#